data_AF-A0A1T4L0U1-F1
#
_entry.id   AF-A0A1T4L0U1-F1
#
_cell.length_a   1.000
_cell.length_b   1.000
_cell.length_c   1.000
_cell.angle_alpha   90.00
_cell.angle_beta   90.00
_cell.angle_gamma   90.00
#
_symmetry.space_group_name_H-M   'P 1'
#
loop_
_entity.id
_entity.type
_entity.pdbx_description
1 polymer ?
#
loop_
_entity_poly.entity_id
_entity_poly.type
_entity_poly.pdbx_seq_one_letter_code
_entity_poly.pdbx_strand_id
1 'polypeptide(L)'
;MMISPESYYEEYLKGKTKEEIMTAIRGLKQEIGHLKNSMENPYNDIKTVMHPSEDTRLHWSRKYLDKAKQAYVEAGGTYTLSKSEEKAADFDANINAICNITFNIGGYFGGYSTYIVELSEEMKAYTKLWEDEEPLLLLDDNEEPFTKNSYIGALKELHIGEWRRHYTTKRFGYIVLDGTQWELEFEYSNGHKPVRFDGDNSYPYNFDKFQRLFGIDVTEED
;
A
#
# COMPACT_ATOMS: atom_id res chain seq x y z
N MET A 1 3.70 23.91 1.22
CA MET A 1 3.20 23.76 -0.16
C MET A 1 4.19 22.88 -0.90
N MET A 2 3.72 21.84 -1.62
CA MET A 2 4.59 21.03 -2.50
C MET A 2 4.60 21.67 -3.89
N ILE A 3 5.70 21.54 -4.63
CA ILE A 3 5.83 22.05 -6.01
C ILE A 3 5.35 21.01 -7.03
N SER A 4 5.02 21.41 -8.25
CA SER A 4 4.68 20.42 -9.29
C SER A 4 5.90 19.59 -9.70
N PRO A 5 5.72 18.39 -10.29
CA PRO A 5 6.82 17.55 -10.75
C PRO A 5 7.61 18.21 -11.89
N GLU A 6 6.97 19.07 -12.68
CA GLU A 6 7.61 19.87 -13.72
C GLU A 6 8.51 20.95 -13.11
N SER A 7 8.02 21.69 -12.11
CA SER A 7 8.85 22.64 -11.36
C SER A 7 10.00 21.93 -10.65
N TYR A 8 9.75 20.75 -10.08
CA TYR A 8 10.81 19.93 -9.48
C TYR A 8 11.89 19.56 -10.50
N TYR A 9 11.50 19.15 -11.70
CA TYR A 9 12.46 18.85 -12.76
C TYR A 9 13.30 20.08 -13.13
N GLU A 10 12.65 21.22 -13.38
CA GLU A 10 13.31 22.46 -13.77
C GLU A 10 14.30 22.96 -12.71
N GLU A 11 13.93 22.89 -11.43
CA GLU A 11 14.76 23.40 -10.32
C GLU A 11 15.86 22.42 -9.88
N TYR A 12 15.57 21.11 -9.84
CA TYR A 12 16.44 20.14 -9.16
C TYR A 12 17.12 19.13 -10.10
N LEU A 13 16.61 18.93 -11.33
CA LEU A 13 17.11 17.88 -12.24
C LEU A 13 17.70 18.43 -13.54
N LYS A 14 17.17 19.54 -14.06
CA LYS A 14 17.57 20.07 -15.36
C LYS A 14 19.04 20.49 -15.36
N GLY A 15 19.78 20.02 -16.37
CA GLY A 15 21.21 20.31 -16.52
C GLY A 15 22.11 19.59 -15.51
N LYS A 16 21.56 18.70 -14.67
CA LYS A 16 22.34 17.89 -13.74
C LYS A 16 23.00 16.69 -14.43
N THR A 17 24.13 16.27 -13.88
CA THR A 17 24.82 15.05 -14.29
C THR A 17 24.04 13.81 -13.84
N LYS A 18 24.29 12.67 -14.48
CA LYS A 18 23.68 11.39 -14.10
C LYS A 18 23.98 11.02 -12.63
N GLU A 19 25.17 11.33 -12.12
CA GLU A 19 25.57 11.08 -10.73
C GLU A 19 24.76 11.92 -9.73
N GLU A 20 24.54 13.20 -10.05
CA GLU A 20 23.70 14.10 -9.24
C GLU A 20 22.24 13.64 -9.24
N ILE A 21 21.70 13.27 -10.40
CA ILE A 21 20.32 12.76 -10.52
C ILE A 21 20.16 11.45 -9.74
N MET A 22 21.14 10.53 -9.82
CA MET A 22 21.13 9.30 -9.01
C MET A 22 21.16 9.59 -7.51
N THR A 23 21.86 10.64 -7.09
CA THR A 23 21.85 11.10 -5.69
C THR A 23 20.47 11.61 -5.28
N ALA A 24 19.80 12.38 -6.14
CA ALA A 24 18.41 12.81 -5.91
C ALA A 24 17.45 11.62 -5.81
N ILE A 25 17.58 10.62 -6.71
CA ILE A 25 16.79 9.38 -6.65
C ILE A 25 16.97 8.67 -5.31
N ARG A 26 18.21 8.54 -4.82
CA ARG A 26 18.49 7.89 -3.53
C ARG A 26 17.84 8.66 -2.37
N GLY A 27 17.94 10.00 -2.39
CA GLY A 27 17.31 10.86 -1.39
C GLY A 27 15.79 10.71 -1.37
N LEU A 28 15.14 10.71 -2.53
CA LEU A 28 13.69 10.50 -2.64
C LEU A 28 13.26 9.12 -2.15
N LYS A 29 14.02 8.06 -2.45
CA LYS A 29 13.74 6.71 -1.93
C LYS A 29 13.86 6.65 -0.40
N GLN A 30 14.86 7.33 0.17
CA GLN A 30 15.02 7.43 1.62
C GLN A 30 13.85 8.18 2.26
N GLU A 31 13.43 9.31 1.68
CA GLU A 31 12.30 10.10 2.15
C GLU A 31 10.99 9.30 2.14
N ILE A 32 10.70 8.59 1.03
CA ILE A 32 9.53 7.70 0.93
C ILE A 32 9.57 6.62 2.03
N GLY A 33 10.73 5.99 2.24
CA GLY A 33 10.91 4.99 3.28
C GLY A 33 10.72 5.56 4.69
N HIS A 34 11.24 6.75 4.94
CA HIS A 34 11.08 7.48 6.20
C HIS A 34 9.62 7.82 6.46
N LEU A 35 8.91 8.40 5.49
CA LEU A 35 7.50 8.75 5.60
C LEU A 35 6.63 7.52 5.91
N LYS A 36 6.82 6.42 5.18
CA LYS A 36 6.10 5.17 5.48
C LYS A 36 6.40 4.67 6.89
N ASN A 37 7.67 4.59 7.28
CA ASN A 37 8.03 4.13 8.62
C ASN A 37 7.50 5.06 9.73
N SER A 38 7.38 6.35 9.44
CA SER A 38 6.79 7.37 10.31
C SER A 38 5.30 7.13 10.49
N MET A 39 4.56 6.99 9.39
CA MET A 39 3.12 6.75 9.37
C MET A 39 2.73 5.38 9.94
N GLU A 40 3.56 4.37 9.75
CA GLU A 40 3.35 3.04 10.31
C GLU A 40 3.74 2.94 11.80
N ASN A 41 4.26 4.02 12.41
CA ASN A 41 4.71 4.00 13.80
C ASN A 41 3.52 4.12 14.76
N PRO A 42 3.32 3.18 15.68
CA PRO A 42 2.22 3.18 16.65
C PRO A 42 2.31 4.33 17.67
N TYR A 43 3.47 4.97 17.82
CA TYR A 43 3.65 6.15 18.67
C TYR A 43 3.52 7.47 17.88
N ASN A 44 3.03 7.42 16.64
CA ASN A 44 2.95 8.59 15.77
C ASN A 44 1.88 9.62 16.21
N ASP A 45 0.93 9.22 17.06
CA ASP A 45 -0.16 10.08 17.55
C ASP A 45 0.31 11.30 18.36
N ILE A 46 1.56 11.27 18.83
CA ILE A 46 2.16 12.36 19.61
C ILE A 46 2.79 13.44 18.69
N LYS A 47 2.76 13.28 17.35
CA LYS A 47 3.43 14.22 16.45
C LYS A 47 2.64 15.50 16.22
N THR A 48 3.36 16.62 16.24
CA THR A 48 2.90 17.92 15.77
C THR A 48 2.32 17.81 14.36
N VAL A 49 1.10 18.33 14.15
CA VAL A 49 0.49 18.43 12.82
C VAL A 49 1.43 19.21 11.89
N MET A 50 2.05 18.51 10.94
CA MET A 50 2.92 19.09 9.93
C MET A 50 2.15 19.34 8.64
N HIS A 51 2.33 20.52 8.06
CA HIS A 51 1.78 20.85 6.75
C HIS A 51 2.91 20.99 5.71
N PRO A 52 2.83 20.32 4.54
CA PRO A 52 1.78 19.40 4.13
C PRO A 52 1.82 18.05 4.88
N SER A 53 0.70 17.32 4.90
CA SER A 53 0.57 16.04 5.61
C SER A 53 1.54 14.98 5.08
N GLU A 54 1.80 13.94 5.87
CA GLU A 54 2.68 12.84 5.46
C GLU A 54 2.15 12.10 4.23
N ASP A 55 0.84 11.85 4.11
CA ASP A 55 0.21 11.33 2.88
C ASP A 55 0.50 12.22 1.67
N THR A 56 0.34 13.54 1.83
CA THR A 56 0.58 14.49 0.73
C THR A 56 2.05 14.46 0.32
N ARG A 57 2.97 14.47 1.30
CA ARG A 57 4.40 14.38 1.04
C ARG A 57 4.76 13.08 0.33
N LEU A 58 4.22 11.95 0.78
CA LEU A 58 4.44 10.64 0.20
C LEU A 58 3.97 10.59 -1.26
N HIS A 59 2.78 11.12 -1.55
CA HIS A 59 2.26 11.24 -2.91
C HIS A 59 3.20 12.02 -3.84
N TRP A 60 3.60 13.22 -3.43
CA TRP A 60 4.48 14.06 -4.24
C TRP A 60 5.89 13.48 -4.38
N SER A 61 6.44 12.88 -3.32
CA SER A 61 7.75 12.21 -3.38
C SER A 61 7.77 11.05 -4.39
N ARG A 62 6.67 10.29 -4.54
CA ARG A 62 6.54 9.29 -5.61
C ARG A 62 6.59 9.94 -7.00
N LYS A 63 5.83 11.01 -7.22
CA LYS A 63 5.82 11.75 -8.50
C LYS A 63 7.21 12.32 -8.84
N TYR A 64 7.91 12.87 -7.85
CA TYR A 64 9.29 13.34 -8.05
C TYR A 64 10.25 12.20 -8.35
N LEU A 65 10.09 11.05 -7.71
CA LEU A 65 10.91 9.87 -7.96
C LEU A 65 10.74 9.36 -9.40
N ASP A 66 9.50 9.31 -9.90
CA ASP A 66 9.23 8.93 -11.28
C ASP A 66 9.88 9.93 -12.26
N LYS A 67 9.75 11.23 -12.00
CA LYS A 67 10.37 12.26 -12.82
C LYS A 67 11.90 12.20 -12.79
N ALA A 68 12.49 11.92 -11.63
CA ALA A 68 13.93 11.75 -11.48
C ALA A 68 14.45 10.51 -12.23
N LYS A 69 13.70 9.39 -12.20
CA LYS A 69 14.01 8.20 -13.00
C LYS A 69 13.98 8.48 -14.50
N GLN A 70 12.98 9.23 -14.98
CA GLN A 70 12.91 9.67 -16.39
C GLN A 70 14.11 10.53 -16.76
N ALA A 71 14.41 11.57 -15.97
CA ALA A 71 15.56 12.45 -16.20
C ALA A 71 16.90 11.70 -16.19
N TYR A 72 17.04 10.68 -15.35
CA TYR A 72 18.25 9.84 -15.30
C TYR A 72 18.46 9.08 -16.62
N VAL A 73 17.39 8.55 -17.21
CA VAL A 73 17.44 7.87 -18.51
C VAL A 73 17.73 8.86 -19.64
N GLU A 74 17.12 10.04 -19.62
CA GLU A 74 17.38 11.13 -20.58
C GLU A 74 18.84 11.61 -20.53
N ALA A 75 19.46 11.60 -19.36
CA ALA A 75 20.89 11.87 -19.17
C ALA A 75 21.83 10.71 -19.61
N GLY A 76 21.29 9.67 -20.25
CA GLY A 76 22.04 8.51 -20.74
C GLY A 76 22.33 7.46 -19.66
N GLY A 77 21.66 7.52 -18.52
CA GLY A 77 21.74 6.51 -17.47
C GLY A 77 20.89 5.27 -17.77
N THR A 78 21.23 4.14 -17.16
CA THR A 78 20.39 2.93 -17.17
C THR A 78 19.91 2.65 -15.76
N TYR A 79 18.63 2.89 -15.49
CA TYR A 79 18.07 2.67 -14.16
C TYR A 79 17.76 1.18 -13.95
N THR A 80 18.35 0.60 -12.91
CA THR A 80 18.04 -0.78 -12.48
C THR A 80 17.19 -0.71 -11.22
N LEU A 81 16.07 -1.43 -11.22
CA LEU A 81 15.18 -1.50 -10.07
C LEU A 81 15.88 -2.20 -8.90
N SER A 82 15.62 -1.74 -7.66
CA SER A 82 15.98 -2.52 -6.48
C SER A 82 15.01 -3.70 -6.32
N LYS A 83 15.42 -4.75 -5.58
CA LYS A 83 14.54 -5.92 -5.30
C LYS A 83 13.15 -5.56 -4.77
N SER A 84 13.03 -4.47 -3.99
CA SER A 84 11.74 -3.97 -3.51
C SER A 84 10.89 -3.35 -4.63
N GLU A 85 11.51 -2.66 -5.58
CA GLU A 85 10.83 -2.06 -6.73
C GLU A 85 10.46 -3.13 -7.76
N GLU A 86 11.28 -4.16 -7.95
CA GLU A 86 10.94 -5.32 -8.77
C GLU A 86 9.69 -6.02 -8.22
N LYS A 87 9.58 -6.22 -6.90
CA LYS A 87 8.39 -6.79 -6.26
C LYS A 87 7.14 -5.92 -6.45
N ALA A 88 7.29 -4.60 -6.30
CA ALA A 88 6.17 -3.68 -6.52
C ALA A 88 5.72 -3.69 -7.98
N ALA A 89 6.66 -3.62 -8.92
CA ALA A 89 6.38 -3.67 -10.36
C ALA A 89 5.77 -5.01 -10.78
N ASP A 90 6.22 -6.13 -10.21
CA ASP A 90 5.63 -7.46 -10.43
C ASP A 90 4.18 -7.52 -9.92
N PHE A 91 3.90 -6.99 -8.72
CA PHE A 91 2.52 -6.90 -8.23
C PHE A 91 1.64 -6.04 -9.14
N ASP A 92 2.10 -4.84 -9.49
CA ASP A 92 1.37 -3.89 -10.34
C ASP A 92 1.11 -4.44 -11.76
N ALA A 93 2.06 -5.19 -12.32
CA ALA A 93 1.91 -5.84 -13.62
C ALA A 93 0.83 -6.94 -13.60
N ASN A 94 0.62 -7.59 -12.46
CA ASN A 94 -0.32 -8.71 -12.31
C ASN A 94 -1.65 -8.29 -11.64
N ILE A 95 -1.82 -7.03 -11.24
CA ILE A 95 -2.99 -6.58 -10.47
C ILE A 95 -4.32 -6.81 -11.19
N ASN A 96 -4.37 -6.68 -12.52
CA ASN A 96 -5.60 -6.93 -13.29
C ASN A 96 -5.94 -8.43 -13.41
N ALA A 97 -4.98 -9.32 -13.09
CA ALA A 97 -5.18 -10.76 -13.11
C ALA A 97 -5.63 -11.32 -11.75
N ILE A 98 -5.72 -10.49 -10.70
CA ILE A 98 -6.24 -10.90 -9.40
C ILE A 98 -7.66 -11.44 -9.59
N CYS A 99 -7.90 -12.66 -9.08
CA CYS A 99 -9.19 -13.33 -9.17
C CYS A 99 -9.80 -13.64 -7.80
N ASN A 100 -8.98 -13.73 -6.75
CA ASN A 100 -9.45 -13.94 -5.38
C ASN A 100 -8.57 -13.15 -4.42
N ILE A 101 -9.18 -12.58 -3.39
CA ILE A 101 -8.52 -11.88 -2.30
C ILE A 101 -9.08 -12.43 -1.01
N THR A 102 -8.22 -12.91 -0.13
CA THR A 102 -8.60 -13.40 1.20
C THR A 102 -7.90 -12.56 2.24
N PHE A 103 -8.70 -11.89 3.08
CA PHE A 103 -8.22 -11.06 4.17
C PHE A 103 -8.76 -11.61 5.49
N ASN A 104 -7.86 -12.02 6.36
CA ASN A 104 -8.17 -12.49 7.70
C ASN A 104 -7.66 -11.46 8.71
N ILE A 105 -8.48 -11.08 9.67
CA ILE A 105 -8.08 -10.20 10.77
C ILE A 105 -8.83 -10.56 12.04
N GLY A 106 -8.13 -10.55 13.17
CA GLY A 106 -8.72 -10.91 14.44
C GLY A 106 -7.72 -10.99 15.57
N GLY A 107 -8.21 -11.30 16.77
CA GLY A 107 -7.39 -11.43 17.96
C GLY A 107 -7.80 -12.65 18.78
N TYR A 108 -6.89 -13.13 19.63
CA TYR A 108 -7.11 -14.35 20.42
C TYR A 108 -8.42 -14.34 21.21
N PHE A 109 -8.83 -13.19 21.75
CA PHE A 109 -10.06 -13.05 22.53
C PHE A 109 -11.31 -12.67 21.70
N GLY A 110 -11.13 -12.08 20.53
CA GLY A 110 -12.22 -11.57 19.67
C GLY A 110 -12.64 -12.52 18.54
N GLY A 111 -11.85 -13.57 18.29
CA GLY A 111 -12.02 -14.43 17.12
C GLY A 111 -11.41 -13.80 15.85
N TYR A 112 -11.57 -14.51 14.73
CA TYR A 112 -11.09 -14.09 13.42
C TYR A 112 -12.24 -13.91 12.45
N SER A 113 -12.24 -12.78 11.75
CA SER A 113 -13.12 -12.54 10.61
C SER A 113 -12.33 -12.79 9.34
N THR A 114 -12.92 -13.56 8.42
CA THR A 114 -12.34 -13.81 7.09
C THR A 114 -13.19 -13.14 6.04
N TYR A 115 -12.64 -12.14 5.36
CA TYR A 115 -13.26 -11.43 4.27
C TYR A 115 -12.72 -11.97 2.94
N ILE A 116 -13.61 -12.26 2.01
CA ILE A 116 -13.25 -12.79 0.68
C ILE A 116 -13.86 -11.91 -0.39
N VAL A 117 -13.05 -11.55 -1.39
CA VAL A 117 -13.47 -10.85 -2.59
C VAL A 117 -13.05 -11.64 -3.81
N GLU A 118 -14.04 -12.16 -4.53
CA GLU A 118 -13.87 -12.88 -5.78
C GLU A 118 -14.04 -11.90 -6.94
N LEU A 119 -13.01 -11.76 -7.77
CA LEU A 119 -12.94 -10.84 -8.90
C LEU A 119 -12.98 -11.60 -10.24
N SER A 120 -13.86 -12.61 -10.33
CA SER A 120 -14.02 -13.44 -11.53
C SER A 120 -14.91 -12.76 -12.59
N GLU A 121 -15.89 -13.45 -13.17
CA GLU A 121 -16.83 -12.88 -14.16
C GLU A 121 -17.74 -11.82 -13.51
N GLU A 122 -18.22 -12.10 -12.30
CA GLU A 122 -18.96 -11.16 -11.46
C GLU A 122 -18.19 -10.98 -10.15
N MET A 123 -18.11 -9.73 -9.69
CA MET A 123 -17.51 -9.42 -8.40
C MET A 123 -18.44 -9.90 -7.28
N LYS A 124 -17.91 -10.72 -6.37
CA LYS A 124 -18.63 -11.15 -5.17
C LYS A 124 -17.77 -10.87 -3.96
N ALA A 125 -18.42 -10.46 -2.87
CA ALA A 125 -17.76 -10.26 -1.60
C ALA A 125 -18.61 -10.88 -0.50
N TYR A 126 -17.95 -11.50 0.47
CA TYR A 126 -18.61 -12.11 1.62
C TYR A 126 -17.64 -12.24 2.78
N THR A 127 -18.17 -12.33 3.99
CA THR A 127 -17.43 -12.70 5.19
C THR A 127 -17.75 -14.14 5.57
N LYS A 128 -16.77 -14.83 6.15
CA LYS A 128 -16.90 -16.17 6.70
C LYS A 128 -16.71 -16.13 8.20
N LEU A 129 -17.70 -16.67 8.91
CA LEU A 129 -17.60 -17.05 10.31
C LEU A 129 -17.90 -18.55 10.39
N TRP A 130 -16.85 -19.36 10.54
CA TRP A 130 -16.92 -20.83 10.42
C TRP A 130 -17.38 -21.30 9.03
N GLU A 131 -18.52 -21.99 8.93
CA GLU A 131 -19.09 -22.49 7.68
C GLU A 131 -20.12 -21.52 7.08
N ASP A 132 -20.52 -20.49 7.82
CA ASP A 132 -21.54 -19.54 7.39
C ASP A 132 -20.91 -18.43 6.53
N GLU A 133 -21.49 -18.22 5.34
CA GLU A 133 -21.13 -17.16 4.40
C GLU A 133 -22.18 -16.04 4.45
N GLU A 134 -21.76 -14.84 4.82
CA GLU A 134 -22.60 -13.65 4.81
C GLU A 134 -22.16 -12.72 3.67
N PRO A 135 -23.04 -12.41 2.69
CA PRO A 135 -22.68 -11.54 1.57
C PRO A 135 -22.43 -10.11 2.02
N LEU A 136 -21.40 -9.47 1.44
CA LEU A 136 -21.03 -8.09 1.70
C LEU A 136 -21.35 -7.22 0.48
N LEU A 137 -22.03 -6.11 0.72
CA LEU A 137 -22.20 -5.05 -0.27
C LEU A 137 -21.06 -4.04 -0.11
N LEU A 138 -20.06 -4.12 -0.99
CA LEU A 138 -18.92 -3.22 -0.98
C LEU A 138 -19.23 -1.99 -1.85
N LEU A 139 -19.17 -0.80 -1.25
CA LEU A 139 -19.46 0.47 -1.89
C LEU A 139 -18.19 1.30 -2.04
N ASP A 140 -18.10 2.06 -3.13
CA ASP A 140 -17.04 3.05 -3.33
C ASP A 140 -17.32 4.37 -2.60
N ASP A 141 -16.43 5.35 -2.75
CA ASP A 141 -16.54 6.66 -2.08
C ASP A 141 -17.80 7.46 -2.49
N ASN A 142 -18.46 7.09 -3.61
CA ASN A 142 -19.72 7.70 -4.06
C ASN A 142 -20.95 6.89 -3.61
N GLU A 143 -20.78 5.92 -2.71
CA GLU A 143 -21.80 4.96 -2.28
C GLU A 143 -22.33 4.07 -3.41
N GLU A 144 -21.56 3.90 -4.50
CA GLU A 144 -21.91 3.01 -5.60
C GLU A 144 -21.29 1.62 -5.41
N PRO A 145 -22.01 0.53 -5.73
CA PRO A 145 -21.44 -0.82 -5.65
C PRO A 145 -20.18 -0.96 -6.49
N PHE A 146 -19.13 -1.52 -5.89
CA PHE A 146 -17.89 -1.77 -6.60
C PHE A 146 -18.13 -2.70 -7.80
N THR A 147 -17.59 -2.29 -8.94
CA THR A 147 -17.33 -3.19 -10.06
C THR A 147 -15.93 -3.75 -9.91
N LYS A 148 -15.63 -4.87 -10.59
CA LYS A 148 -14.25 -5.39 -10.66
C LYS A 148 -13.24 -4.30 -11.05
N ASN A 149 -13.59 -3.45 -12.02
CA ASN A 149 -12.68 -2.41 -12.51
C ASN A 149 -12.45 -1.29 -11.49
N SER A 150 -13.51 -0.82 -10.82
CA SER A 150 -13.36 0.22 -9.78
C SER A 150 -12.65 -0.33 -8.55
N TYR A 151 -12.89 -1.59 -8.18
CA TYR A 151 -12.19 -2.25 -7.07
C TYR A 151 -10.68 -2.41 -7.36
N ILE A 152 -10.31 -2.91 -8.54
CA ILE A 152 -8.91 -2.97 -8.98
C ILE A 152 -8.29 -1.57 -9.06
N GLY A 153 -9.07 -0.55 -9.45
CA GLY A 153 -8.66 0.85 -9.40
C GLY A 153 -8.27 1.30 -7.99
N ALA A 154 -9.13 1.06 -7.01
CA ALA A 154 -8.88 1.38 -5.62
C ALA A 154 -7.64 0.64 -5.06
N LEU A 155 -7.46 -0.65 -5.40
CA LEU A 155 -6.26 -1.40 -5.02
C LEU A 155 -4.96 -0.80 -5.59
N LYS A 156 -4.99 -0.26 -6.82
CA LYS A 156 -3.82 0.41 -7.43
C LYS A 156 -3.40 1.64 -6.63
N GLU A 157 -4.36 2.42 -6.14
CA GLU A 157 -4.08 3.64 -5.36
C GLU A 157 -3.43 3.36 -4.01
N LEU A 158 -3.63 2.16 -3.46
CA LEU A 158 -3.03 1.74 -2.20
C LEU A 158 -1.53 1.39 -2.33
N HIS A 159 -1.02 1.17 -3.54
CA HIS A 159 0.37 0.77 -3.77
C HIS A 159 0.80 -0.44 -2.91
N ILE A 160 -0.05 -1.47 -2.82
CA ILE A 160 0.15 -2.67 -1.98
C ILE A 160 1.46 -3.40 -2.33
N GLY A 161 1.89 -3.36 -3.58
CA GLY A 161 3.17 -3.92 -4.01
C GLY A 161 4.39 -3.35 -3.26
N GLU A 162 4.27 -2.16 -2.65
CA GLU A 162 5.31 -1.53 -1.85
C GLU A 162 5.30 -1.93 -0.36
N TRP A 163 4.30 -2.71 0.08
CA TRP A 163 4.20 -3.17 1.47
C TRP A 163 5.30 -4.16 1.84
N ARG A 164 5.60 -4.25 3.14
CA ARG A 164 6.47 -5.30 3.68
C ARG A 164 5.71 -6.62 3.68
N ARG A 165 6.41 -7.75 3.53
CA ARG A 165 5.77 -9.08 3.62
C ARG A 165 5.27 -9.41 5.02
N HIS A 166 6.01 -8.98 6.04
CA HIS A 166 5.72 -9.25 7.43
C HIS A 166 5.79 -7.95 8.23
N TYR A 167 4.72 -7.63 8.95
CA TYR A 167 4.60 -6.48 9.82
C TYR A 167 4.69 -6.93 11.28
N THR A 168 5.70 -6.43 12.01
CA THR A 168 5.89 -6.76 13.42
C THR A 168 6.30 -5.53 14.21
N THR A 169 5.77 -5.39 15.41
CA THR A 169 6.08 -4.34 16.39
C THR A 169 7.56 -4.33 16.82
N LYS A 170 8.29 -5.43 16.63
CA LYS A 170 9.74 -5.52 16.92
C LYS A 170 10.56 -4.42 16.26
N ARG A 171 10.15 -3.95 15.07
CA ARG A 171 10.84 -2.87 14.36
C ARG A 171 10.75 -1.51 15.08
N PHE A 172 9.80 -1.38 16.01
CA PHE A 172 9.61 -0.21 16.87
C PHE A 172 10.13 -0.45 18.30
N GLY A 173 10.82 -1.57 18.54
CA GLY A 173 11.49 -1.84 19.81
C GLY A 173 10.60 -2.45 20.91
N TYR A 174 9.40 -2.92 20.58
CA TYR A 174 8.51 -3.59 21.52
C TYR A 174 7.86 -4.85 20.92
N ILE A 175 7.21 -5.65 21.76
CA ILE A 175 6.52 -6.89 21.37
C ILE A 175 5.14 -6.84 22.04
N VAL A 176 4.11 -7.24 21.30
CA VAL A 176 2.75 -7.47 21.83
C VAL A 176 2.54 -8.98 21.88
N LEU A 177 2.02 -9.48 23.00
CA LEU A 177 1.79 -10.92 23.19
C LEU A 177 0.34 -11.32 22.90
N ASP A 178 -0.60 -10.45 23.24
CA ASP A 178 -2.04 -10.63 23.00
C ASP A 178 -2.59 -9.42 22.24
N GLY A 179 -2.70 -9.52 20.92
CA GLY A 179 -3.33 -8.46 20.14
C GLY A 179 -3.81 -8.95 18.78
N THR A 180 -3.98 -8.02 17.85
CA THR A 180 -4.60 -8.31 16.54
C THR A 180 -3.57 -8.84 15.55
N GLN A 181 -3.90 -9.98 14.96
CA GLN A 181 -3.16 -10.62 13.87
C GLN A 181 -3.97 -10.46 12.59
N TRP A 182 -3.27 -10.35 11.46
CA TRP A 182 -3.91 -10.30 10.15
C TRP A 182 -3.07 -11.00 9.09
N GLU A 183 -3.75 -11.57 8.10
CA GLU A 183 -3.16 -12.17 6.90
C GLU A 183 -3.96 -11.73 5.67
N LEU A 184 -3.25 -11.45 4.59
CA LEU A 184 -3.80 -11.04 3.32
C LEU A 184 -3.14 -11.85 2.21
N GLU A 185 -3.95 -12.52 1.41
CA GLU A 185 -3.53 -13.26 0.22
C GLU A 185 -4.23 -12.75 -1.04
N PHE A 186 -3.45 -12.57 -2.10
CA PHE A 186 -3.93 -12.32 -3.46
C PHE A 186 -3.63 -13.54 -4.33
N GLU A 187 -4.65 -14.06 -5.00
CA GLU A 187 -4.52 -15.12 -6.01
C GLU A 187 -4.79 -14.59 -7.41
N TYR A 188 -4.15 -15.20 -8.41
CA TYR A 188 -4.13 -14.73 -9.78
C TYR A 188 -4.61 -15.77 -10.78
N SER A 189 -5.44 -15.32 -11.72
CA SER A 189 -5.98 -16.13 -12.82
C SER A 189 -4.96 -16.45 -13.93
N ASN A 190 -3.83 -15.73 -13.98
CA ASN A 190 -2.80 -15.88 -15.01
C ASN A 190 -1.68 -16.88 -14.62
N GLY A 191 -1.87 -17.64 -13.54
CA GLY A 191 -0.87 -18.60 -13.04
C GLY A 191 0.30 -17.95 -12.30
N HIS A 192 0.26 -16.65 -12.03
CA HIS A 192 1.19 -16.00 -11.11
C HIS A 192 1.02 -16.56 -9.68
N LYS A 193 2.12 -16.61 -8.93
CA LYS A 193 2.11 -17.21 -7.58
C LYS A 193 1.33 -16.32 -6.61
N PRO A 194 0.56 -16.89 -5.67
CA PRO A 194 -0.11 -16.09 -4.66
C PRO A 194 0.85 -15.18 -3.90
N VAL A 195 0.38 -13.98 -3.62
CA VAL A 195 1.14 -12.92 -2.96
C VAL A 195 0.54 -12.72 -1.57
N ARG A 196 1.34 -13.01 -0.55
CA ARG A 196 0.93 -12.93 0.86
C ARG A 196 1.57 -11.76 1.61
N PHE A 197 0.81 -11.22 2.56
CA PHE A 197 1.21 -10.24 3.55
C PHE A 197 0.61 -10.62 4.89
N ASP A 198 1.35 -10.39 5.96
CA ASP A 198 0.84 -10.64 7.31
C ASP A 198 1.38 -9.61 8.30
N GLY A 199 0.70 -9.52 9.44
CA GLY A 199 1.18 -8.72 10.54
C GLY A 199 0.61 -9.09 11.90
N ASP A 200 1.33 -8.61 12.91
CA ASP A 200 1.02 -8.78 14.33
C ASP A 200 1.15 -7.42 15.01
N ASN A 201 -0.01 -6.83 15.33
CA ASN A 201 -0.16 -5.50 15.93
C ASN A 201 0.63 -4.40 15.22
N SER A 202 0.88 -4.59 13.92
CA SER A 202 1.65 -3.69 13.08
C SER A 202 1.05 -3.73 11.69
N TYR A 203 0.89 -2.55 11.11
CA TYR A 203 0.08 -2.35 9.91
C TYR A 203 0.84 -1.50 8.90
N PRO A 204 0.51 -1.61 7.59
CA PRO A 204 0.97 -0.68 6.57
C PRO A 204 0.37 0.72 6.78
N TYR A 205 1.04 1.76 6.26
CA TYR A 205 0.70 3.17 6.47
C TYR A 205 -0.70 3.57 5.97
N ASN A 206 -1.35 2.73 5.17
CA ASN A 206 -2.67 2.94 4.58
C ASN A 206 -3.62 1.77 4.83
N PHE A 207 -3.42 1.05 5.94
CA PHE A 207 -4.22 -0.13 6.28
C PHE A 207 -5.70 0.18 6.46
N ASP A 208 -6.05 1.31 7.09
CA ASP A 208 -7.47 1.71 7.26
C ASP A 208 -8.17 1.91 5.92
N LYS A 209 -7.48 2.53 4.95
CA LYS A 209 -7.99 2.71 3.58
C LYS A 209 -8.18 1.35 2.89
N PHE A 210 -7.31 0.39 3.17
CA PHE A 210 -7.45 -0.98 2.69
C PHE A 210 -8.63 -1.72 3.34
N GLN A 211 -8.80 -1.62 4.66
CA GLN A 211 -9.91 -2.25 5.38
C GLN A 211 -11.28 -1.75 4.91
N ARG A 212 -11.40 -0.46 4.57
CA ARG A 212 -12.63 0.11 3.98
C ARG A 212 -13.02 -0.56 2.65
N LEU A 213 -12.06 -1.09 1.88
CA LEU A 213 -12.37 -1.88 0.68
C LEU A 213 -13.08 -3.21 1.00
N PHE A 214 -13.15 -3.61 2.26
CA PHE A 214 -13.94 -4.77 2.72
C PHE A 214 -15.21 -4.35 3.48
N GLY A 215 -15.57 -3.06 3.43
CA GLY A 215 -16.72 -2.52 4.17
C GLY A 215 -16.49 -2.49 5.70
N ILE A 216 -15.24 -2.58 6.13
CA ILE A 216 -14.88 -2.48 7.55
C ILE A 216 -14.78 -1.00 7.88
N ASP A 217 -15.75 -0.50 8.65
CA ASP A 217 -15.71 0.86 9.15
C ASP A 217 -14.70 0.95 10.29
N VAL A 218 -13.59 1.64 10.05
CA VAL A 218 -12.61 1.99 11.09
C VAL A 218 -13.15 3.23 11.80
N THR A 219 -14.32 3.10 12.41
CA THR A 219 -14.89 4.10 13.32
C THR A 219 -14.92 3.49 14.71
N GLU A 220 -14.04 4.05 15.56
CA GLU A 220 -13.97 3.92 17.02
C GLU A 220 -13.23 2.68 17.56
N GLU A 221 -12.04 2.97 18.11
CA GLU A 221 -11.49 2.23 19.25
C GLU A 221 -12.55 2.16 20.35
N ASP A 222 -12.94 0.95 20.75
CA ASP A 222 -13.45 0.67 22.10
C ASP A 222 -12.28 0.66 23.10
#